data_AF-A0A7Y9C5W4-F1
#
_entry.id   AF-A0A7Y9C5W4-F1
#
_cell.length_a   1.000
_cell.length_b   1.000
_cell.length_c   1.000
_cell.angle_alpha   90.00
_cell.angle_beta   90.00
_cell.angle_gamma   90.00
#
_symmetry.space_group_name_H-M   'P 1'
#
loop_
_entity.id
_entity.type
_entity.pdbx_description
1 polymer ?
#
loop_
_entity_poly.entity_id
_entity_poly.type
_entity_poly.pdbx_seq_one_letter_code
_entity_poly.pdbx_strand_id
1 'polypeptide(L)'
;MKNRITSIYKQADRFAEITKTFIRTGNIARAKKCLAIAEKLFNEGNQQTKSVIANTYVFSVTTFMELRNCKIANLFPQSLKKEYINQITASGV
;
A
#
# COMPACT_ATOMS: atom_id res chain seq x y z
N MET A 1 -25.85 1.58 5.62
CA MET A 1 -24.71 1.27 4.72
C MET A 1 -23.41 2.05 5.02
N LYS A 2 -23.43 3.16 5.78
CA LYS A 2 -22.20 3.96 6.10
C LYS A 2 -21.10 3.18 6.84
N ASN A 3 -21.45 2.29 7.76
CA ASN A 3 -20.46 1.60 8.63
C ASN A 3 -19.51 0.63 7.90
N ARG A 4 -19.95 0.01 6.79
CA ARG A 4 -19.10 -0.94 6.03
C ARG A 4 -18.00 -0.23 5.26
N ILE A 5 -18.31 0.95 4.72
CA ILE A 5 -17.34 1.78 3.99
C ILE A 5 -16.25 2.24 4.96
N THR A 6 -16.61 2.78 6.13
CA THR A 6 -15.63 3.16 7.15
C THR A 6 -14.78 1.97 7.61
N SER A 7 -15.35 0.77 7.61
CA SER A 7 -14.63 -0.46 7.98
C SER A 7 -13.54 -0.84 6.97
N ILE A 8 -13.82 -0.77 5.67
CA ILE A 8 -12.81 -1.16 4.65
C ILE A 8 -11.62 -0.19 4.61
N TYR A 9 -11.86 1.11 4.80
CA TYR A 9 -10.77 2.10 4.88
C TYR A 9 -9.92 1.86 6.13
N LYS A 10 -10.54 1.60 7.29
CA LYS A 10 -9.82 1.24 8.53
C LYS A 10 -9.02 -0.06 8.39
N GLN A 11 -9.54 -1.05 7.66
CA GLN A 11 -8.83 -2.29 7.40
C GLN A 11 -7.61 -2.07 6.50
N ALA A 12 -7.75 -1.26 5.44
CA ALA A 12 -6.65 -0.91 4.56
C ALA A 12 -5.56 -0.11 5.28
N ASP A 13 -5.96 0.83 6.14
CA ASP A 13 -5.03 1.61 6.96
C ASP A 13 -4.26 0.71 7.95
N ARG A 14 -4.97 -0.16 8.68
CA ARG A 14 -4.33 -1.15 9.56
C ARG A 14 -3.40 -2.08 8.79
N PHE A 15 -3.76 -2.45 7.55
CA PHE A 15 -2.93 -3.27 6.70
C PHE A 15 -1.65 -2.54 6.25
N ALA A 16 -1.74 -1.24 5.98
CA ALA A 16 -0.59 -0.39 5.70
C ALA A 16 0.35 -0.35 6.92
N GLU A 17 -0.17 -0.15 8.13
CA GLU A 17 0.64 -0.12 9.36
C GLU A 17 1.38 -1.43 9.64
N ILE A 18 0.72 -2.57 9.39
CA ILE A 18 1.37 -3.89 9.48
C ILE A 18 2.53 -3.99 8.47
N THR A 19 2.29 -3.54 7.23
CA THR A 19 3.31 -3.56 6.16
C THR A 19 4.51 -2.68 6.54
N LYS A 20 4.26 -1.44 6.98
CA LYS A 20 5.29 -0.51 7.45
C LYS A 20 6.09 -1.08 8.61
N THR A 21 5.44 -1.79 9.53
CA THR A 21 6.11 -2.45 10.66
C THR A 21 7.09 -3.51 10.17
N PHE A 22 6.70 -4.37 9.21
CA PHE A 22 7.63 -5.34 8.63
C PHE A 22 8.77 -4.70 7.86
N ILE A 23 8.51 -3.60 7.15
CA ILE A 23 9.56 -2.81 6.49
C ILE A 23 10.55 -2.27 7.52
N ARG A 24 10.06 -1.58 8.56
CA ARG A 24 10.87 -0.94 9.61
C ARG A 24 11.71 -1.94 10.39
N THR A 25 11.19 -3.14 10.60
CA THR A 25 11.89 -4.22 11.32
C THR A 25 12.83 -5.04 10.43
N GLY A 26 12.94 -4.71 9.14
CA GLY A 26 13.77 -5.47 8.19
C GLY A 26 13.21 -6.85 7.85
N ASN A 27 11.95 -7.15 8.19
CA ASN A 27 11.31 -8.42 7.85
C ASN A 27 10.81 -8.41 6.41
N ILE A 28 11.75 -8.41 5.46
CA ILE A 28 11.48 -8.25 4.03
C ILE A 28 10.59 -9.37 3.49
N ALA A 29 10.72 -10.60 3.98
CA ALA A 29 9.88 -11.72 3.56
C ALA A 29 8.39 -11.48 3.87
N ARG A 30 8.08 -10.97 5.07
CA ARG A 30 6.69 -10.62 5.43
C ARG A 30 6.21 -9.38 4.72
N ALA A 31 7.06 -8.36 4.55
CA ALA A 31 6.72 -7.17 3.77
C ALA A 31 6.33 -7.53 2.33
N LYS A 32 7.11 -8.39 1.66
CA LYS A 32 6.78 -8.91 0.31
C LYS A 32 5.43 -9.62 0.27
N LYS A 33 5.11 -10.44 1.29
CA LYS A 33 3.81 -11.11 1.38
C LYS A 33 2.66 -10.12 1.50
N CYS A 34 2.80 -9.08 2.34
CA CYS A 34 1.79 -8.03 2.46
C CYS A 34 1.61 -7.30 1.12
N LEU A 35 2.69 -6.91 0.46
CA LEU A 35 2.62 -6.24 -0.85
C LEU A 35 1.97 -7.14 -1.92
N ALA A 36 2.25 -8.44 -1.93
CA ALA A 36 1.61 -9.38 -2.84
C ALA A 36 0.09 -9.55 -2.59
N ILE A 37 -0.33 -9.53 -1.32
CA ILE A 37 -1.76 -9.54 -0.97
C ILE A 37 -2.42 -8.24 -1.44
N ALA A 38 -1.78 -7.10 -1.23
CA ALA A 38 -2.26 -5.81 -1.73
C ALA A 38 -2.41 -5.82 -3.26
N GLU A 39 -1.46 -6.44 -3.98
CA GLU A 39 -1.48 -6.57 -5.45
C GLU A 39 -2.68 -7.37 -5.91
N LYS A 40 -2.95 -8.49 -5.24
CA LYS A 40 -4.15 -9.27 -5.52
C LYS A 40 -5.42 -8.45 -5.33
N LEU A 41 -5.53 -7.73 -4.20
CA LEU A 41 -6.69 -6.88 -3.91
C LEU A 41 -6.84 -5.73 -4.90
N PHE A 42 -5.74 -5.17 -5.39
CA PHE A 42 -5.74 -4.09 -6.38
C PHE A 42 -6.11 -4.58 -7.79
N ASN A 43 -5.70 -5.80 -8.16
CA ASN A 43 -5.97 -6.34 -9.48
C ASN A 43 -7.36 -6.99 -9.58
N GLU A 44 -7.74 -7.78 -8.58
CA GLU A 44 -8.94 -8.62 -8.59
C GLU A 44 -10.11 -8.01 -7.81
N GLY A 45 -9.85 -7.00 -6.96
CA GLY A 45 -10.90 -6.36 -6.17
C GLY A 45 -11.94 -5.63 -7.04
N ASN A 46 -13.12 -5.39 -6.48
CA ASN A 46 -14.10 -4.50 -7.13
C ASN A 46 -13.59 -3.04 -7.13
N GLN A 47 -14.25 -2.15 -7.88
CA GLN A 47 -13.83 -0.75 -8.02
C GLN A 47 -13.60 -0.05 -6.67
N GLN A 48 -14.42 -0.35 -5.67
CA GLN A 48 -14.28 0.19 -4.33
C GLN A 48 -13.00 -0.32 -3.64
N THR A 49 -12.75 -1.63 -3.67
CA THR A 49 -11.53 -2.24 -3.12
C THR A 49 -10.29 -1.69 -3.80
N LYS A 50 -10.28 -1.58 -5.14
CA LYS A 50 -9.15 -1.01 -5.88
C LYS A 50 -8.85 0.43 -5.43
N SER A 51 -9.91 1.25 -5.34
CA SER A 51 -9.80 2.64 -4.88
C SER A 51 -9.28 2.74 -3.45
N VAL A 52 -9.77 1.90 -2.53
CA VAL A 52 -9.31 1.89 -1.13
C VAL A 52 -7.84 1.44 -1.03
N ILE A 53 -7.43 0.44 -1.81
CA ILE A 53 -6.03 0.01 -1.82
C ILE A 53 -5.12 1.13 -2.36
N ALA A 54 -5.43 1.73 -3.51
CA ALA A 54 -4.62 2.83 -4.05
C ALA A 54 -4.55 4.04 -3.10
N ASN A 55 -5.70 4.57 -2.70
CA ASN A 55 -5.79 5.84 -2.01
C ASN A 55 -5.49 5.76 -0.51
N THR A 56 -5.57 4.58 0.09
CA THR A 56 -5.31 4.41 1.53
C THR A 56 -4.06 3.57 1.76
N TYR A 57 -4.01 2.34 1.23
CA TYR A 57 -2.88 1.46 1.48
C TYR A 57 -1.60 1.95 0.78
N VAL A 58 -1.65 2.12 -0.56
CA VAL A 58 -0.46 2.52 -1.33
C VAL A 58 0.01 3.89 -0.90
N PHE A 59 -0.89 4.88 -0.83
CA PHE A 59 -0.56 6.24 -0.38
C PHE A 59 0.14 6.26 0.99
N SER A 60 -0.39 5.49 1.95
CA SER A 60 0.15 5.41 3.31
C SER A 60 1.56 4.78 3.32
N VAL A 61 1.79 3.71 2.55
CA VAL A 61 3.10 3.05 2.45
C VAL A 61 4.10 3.91 1.67
N THR A 62 3.69 4.54 0.57
CA THR A 62 4.50 5.47 -0.24
C THR A 62 5.02 6.61 0.62
N THR A 63 4.12 7.32 1.30
CA THR A 63 4.47 8.45 2.19
C THR A 63 5.47 8.02 3.27
N PHE A 64 5.25 6.84 3.87
CA PHE A 64 6.19 6.31 4.86
C PHE A 64 7.58 6.05 4.27
N MET A 65 7.66 5.54 3.05
CA MET A 65 8.94 5.22 2.40
C MET A 65 9.71 6.47 2.00
N GLU A 66 9.04 7.48 1.46
CA GLU A 66 9.64 8.77 1.10
C GLU A 66 10.20 9.47 2.34
N LEU A 67 9.39 9.59 3.41
CA LEU A 67 9.82 10.21 4.68
C LEU A 67 11.01 9.51 5.33
N ARG A 68 11.21 8.21 5.06
CA ARG A 68 12.26 7.39 5.65
C ARG A 68 13.40 7.10 4.68
N ASN A 69 13.39 7.67 3.47
CA ASN A 69 14.36 7.38 2.40
C ASN A 69 14.60 5.87 2.19
N CYS A 70 13.53 5.08 2.27
CA CYS A 70 13.61 3.63 2.17
C CYS A 70 13.76 3.19 0.71
N LYS A 71 14.94 2.70 0.34
CA LYS A 71 15.26 2.20 -1.03
C LYS A 71 14.70 0.80 -1.32
N ILE A 72 13.42 0.56 -1.00
CA ILE A 72 12.76 -0.75 -1.15
C ILE A 72 11.65 -0.75 -2.21
N ALA A 73 11.63 0.24 -3.10
CA ALA A 73 10.70 0.29 -4.24
C ALA A 73 10.74 -1.00 -5.10
N ASN A 74 11.86 -1.72 -5.09
CA ASN A 74 12.01 -3.01 -5.76
C ASN A 74 11.22 -4.16 -5.13
N LEU A 75 10.64 -3.96 -3.94
CA LEU A 75 9.76 -4.95 -3.30
C LEU A 75 8.32 -4.89 -3.83
N PHE A 76 7.94 -3.80 -4.49
CA PHE A 76 6.57 -3.63 -4.99
C PHE A 76 6.34 -4.55 -6.19
N PRO A 77 5.25 -5.35 -6.18
CA PRO A 77 4.81 -6.09 -7.34
C PRO A 77 4.36 -5.14 -8.47
N GLN A 78 4.20 -5.66 -9.69
CA GLN A 78 4.19 -4.85 -10.91
C GLN A 78 3.13 -3.74 -10.93
N SER A 79 1.88 -4.02 -10.57
CA SER A 79 0.79 -3.03 -10.68
C SER A 79 0.83 -2.02 -9.54
N LEU A 80 1.11 -2.49 -8.31
CA LEU A 80 1.37 -1.65 -7.16
C LEU A 80 2.58 -0.74 -7.36
N LYS A 81 3.62 -1.22 -8.04
CA LYS A 81 4.81 -0.41 -8.34
C LYS A 81 4.45 0.73 -9.27
N LYS A 82 3.59 0.51 -10.27
CA LYS A 82 3.08 1.58 -11.14
C LYS A 82 2.30 2.61 -10.34
N GLU A 83 1.41 2.17 -9.46
CA GLU A 83 0.64 3.08 -8.61
C GLU A 83 1.54 3.86 -7.63
N TYR A 84 2.52 3.20 -7.02
CA TYR A 84 3.55 3.83 -6.19
C TYR A 84 4.32 4.92 -6.96
N ILE A 85 4.78 4.61 -8.18
CA ILE A 85 5.48 5.57 -9.05
C ILE A 85 4.54 6.74 -9.39
N ASN A 86 3.30 6.46 -9.79
CA ASN A 86 2.31 7.50 -10.10
C ASN A 86 2.11 8.44 -8.91
N GLN A 87 2.02 7.91 -7.70
CA GLN A 87 1.84 8.69 -6.48
C GLN A 87 3.05 9.56 -6.19
N ILE A 88 4.27 9.05 -6.35
CA ILE A 88 5.51 9.83 -6.16
C ILE A 88 5.58 10.97 -7.18
N THR A 89 5.37 10.65 -8.46
CA THR A 89 5.39 11.65 -9.54
C THR A 89 4.32 12.72 -9.34
N ALA A 90 3.12 12.33 -8.88
CA ALA A 90 2.03 13.27 -8.60
C ALA A 90 2.29 14.13 -7.34
N SER A 91 2.98 13.60 -6.33
CA SER A 91 3.32 14.34 -5.11
C SER A 91 4.42 15.40 -5.31
N GLY A 92 5.07 15.45 -6.49
CA GLY A 92 5.94 16.55 -6.88
C GLY A 92 7.21 16.73 -6.05
N VAL A 93 7.75 15.64 -5.50
CA VAL A 93 9.09 15.62 -4.89
C VAL A 93 10.15 15.37 -5.95
#